data_AF-A0A7W5UNC2-F1
#
_entry.id   AF-A0A7W5UNC2-F1
#
_cell.length_a   1.000
_cell.length_b   1.000
_cell.length_c   1.000
_cell.angle_alpha   90.00
_cell.angle_beta   90.00
_cell.angle_gamma   90.00
#
_symmetry.space_group_name_H-M   'P 1'
#
loop_
_entity.id
_entity.type
_entity.pdbx_description
1 polymer ?
#
loop_
_entity_poly.entity_id
_entity_poly.type
_entity_poly.pdbx_seq_one_letter_code
_entity_poly.pdbx_strand_id
1 'polypeptide(L)'
;MKFILLMLLSFLAINCNGTTKNSINIKKEETEKNIKEITSSSNTYDLTKVVFSPQDSIKIVEFLSSPAKGNDILWFARKFINIPYVASTLEIADPEQLVVNLTQLDCTTLVETVLALAITQRKSEKNFTDYCQNLELIRYNKGKMDGYLSRNHYFSWWMHDNMNKGIIKDITDTKYFTANVNVQNYYMSQNSSKYKFLKAHPEWVDSIRTMEKSGNGPDGLYLPEKNTCLSKKELSVIHDGDIIAIVTTKKGIDYSHLGFAVWGKDGKLHLLNASSIHHKVVEEPKTLYQYLKEHPSSIGIRVLRLKKDKQI
;
A
#
# COMPACT_ATOMS: atom_id res chain seq x y z
N MET A 1 15.04 45.63 39.58
CA MET A 1 14.98 46.74 40.56
C MET A 1 14.62 48.02 39.81
N LYS A 2 13.41 48.55 40.01
CA LYS A 2 12.84 49.83 39.50
C LYS A 2 12.78 49.95 37.95
N PHE A 3 11.64 50.25 37.32
CA PHE A 3 10.96 51.54 37.43
C PHE A 3 9.44 51.43 37.18
N ILE A 4 8.72 52.14 38.04
CA ILE A 4 7.34 52.58 37.89
C ILE A 4 7.37 53.89 37.09
N LEU A 5 6.48 54.08 36.12
CA LEU A 5 5.94 55.42 35.82
C LEU A 5 4.50 55.35 35.33
N LEU A 6 3.64 56.01 36.10
CA LEU A 6 2.23 56.33 35.85
C LEU A 6 2.06 57.20 34.60
N MET A 7 0.94 57.03 33.89
CA MET A 7 0.09 58.18 33.56
C MET A 7 -1.38 57.79 33.49
N LEU A 8 -2.16 58.44 34.35
CA LEU A 8 -3.62 58.50 34.34
C LEU A 8 -4.11 59.34 33.14
N LEU A 9 -5.26 58.95 32.57
CA LEU A 9 -6.28 59.91 32.11
C LEU A 9 -7.68 59.27 32.14
N SER A 10 -8.43 59.71 33.16
CA SER A 10 -9.87 60.05 33.22
C SER A 10 -10.93 59.21 32.48
N PHE A 11 -11.78 58.60 33.29
CA PHE A 11 -13.25 58.72 33.33
C PHE A 11 -14.04 58.88 32.01
N LEU A 12 -14.88 57.89 31.74
CA LEU A 12 -16.34 58.09 31.72
C LEU A 12 -17.06 56.75 31.95
N ALA A 13 -17.73 56.68 33.09
CA ALA A 13 -18.74 55.67 33.35
C ALA A 13 -20.02 56.07 32.61
N ILE A 14 -20.49 55.22 31.71
CA ILE A 14 -21.91 55.09 31.42
C ILE A 14 -22.26 53.62 31.56
N ASN A 15 -23.04 53.36 32.59
CA ASN A 15 -23.65 52.10 32.91
C ASN A 15 -24.91 51.97 32.04
N CYS A 16 -24.96 50.97 31.17
CA CYS A 16 -26.23 50.44 30.67
C CYS A 16 -26.20 48.92 30.80
N ASN A 17 -27.02 48.45 31.75
CA ASN A 17 -27.36 47.05 31.93
C ASN A 17 -27.93 46.46 30.64
N GLY A 18 -27.34 45.34 30.21
CA GLY A 18 -27.84 44.50 29.12
C GLY A 18 -27.21 43.11 29.19
N THR A 19 -27.83 42.24 30.00
CA THR A 19 -27.89 40.77 29.82
C THR A 19 -26.76 40.10 29.03
N THR A 20 -25.64 39.80 29.70
CA THR A 20 -24.59 38.88 29.15
C THR A 20 -23.99 37.98 30.25
N LYS A 21 -24.84 37.29 31.03
CA LYS A 21 -24.39 36.15 31.86
C LYS A 21 -24.57 34.78 31.19
N ASN A 22 -25.40 34.67 30.15
CA ASN A 22 -25.50 33.42 29.37
C ASN A 22 -24.44 33.28 28.27
N SER A 23 -23.97 34.38 27.67
CA SER A 23 -23.01 34.32 26.56
C SER A 23 -21.57 34.01 26.98
N ILE A 24 -21.22 34.19 28.25
CA ILE A 24 -19.87 33.88 28.76
C ILE A 24 -19.76 32.41 29.17
N ASN A 25 -20.80 31.82 29.79
CA ASN A 25 -20.82 30.38 30.09
C ASN A 25 -21.02 29.53 28.83
N ILE A 26 -21.86 29.95 27.88
CA ILE A 26 -22.01 29.25 26.59
C ILE A 26 -20.69 29.29 25.81
N LYS A 27 -19.98 30.43 25.78
CA LYS A 27 -18.66 30.50 25.14
C LYS A 27 -17.62 29.63 25.84
N LYS A 28 -17.61 29.54 27.17
CA LYS A 28 -16.63 28.71 27.88
C LYS A 28 -16.89 27.22 27.70
N GLU A 29 -18.16 26.79 27.72
CA GLU A 29 -18.56 25.41 27.40
C GLU A 29 -18.38 25.07 25.92
N GLU A 30 -18.69 25.97 24.97
CA GLU A 30 -18.37 25.78 23.54
C GLU A 30 -16.87 25.76 23.27
N THR A 31 -16.06 26.50 24.03
CA THR A 31 -14.60 26.49 23.87
C THR A 31 -14.00 25.22 24.49
N GLU A 32 -14.48 24.74 25.65
CA GLU A 32 -14.03 23.47 26.24
C GLU A 32 -14.56 22.24 25.46
N LYS A 33 -15.75 22.33 24.86
CA LYS A 33 -16.30 21.30 23.96
C LYS A 33 -15.59 21.31 22.60
N ASN A 34 -15.25 22.48 22.06
CA ASN A 34 -14.35 22.59 20.90
C ASN A 34 -12.94 22.10 21.21
N ILE A 35 -12.38 22.35 22.40
CA ILE A 35 -11.05 21.81 22.77
C ILE A 35 -11.11 20.29 22.96
N LYS A 36 -12.23 19.72 23.44
CA LYS A 36 -12.45 18.26 23.51
C LYS A 36 -12.78 17.62 22.16
N GLU A 37 -13.42 18.33 21.23
CA GLU A 37 -13.65 17.88 19.84
C GLU A 37 -12.42 18.07 18.94
N ILE A 38 -11.58 19.07 19.21
CA ILE A 38 -10.28 19.28 18.53
C ILE A 38 -9.22 18.29 19.06
N THR A 39 -9.43 17.69 20.23
CA THR A 39 -8.56 16.63 20.79
C THR A 39 -9.11 15.21 20.64
N SER A 40 -10.25 15.01 19.96
CA SER A 40 -10.85 13.68 19.74
C SER A 40 -10.64 13.10 18.33
N SER A 41 -9.90 13.77 17.43
CA SER A 41 -9.59 13.25 16.08
C SER A 41 -8.12 12.84 15.86
N SER A 42 -7.27 12.88 16.88
CA SER A 42 -5.93 12.31 16.80
C SER A 42 -5.97 10.82 17.14
N ASN A 43 -6.54 10.00 16.25
CA ASN A 43 -6.30 8.56 16.25
C ASN A 43 -4.83 8.34 15.84
N THR A 44 -3.92 8.55 16.78
CA THR A 44 -2.51 8.21 16.60
C THR A 44 -2.44 6.70 16.43
N TYR A 45 -1.88 6.28 15.31
CA TYR A 45 -1.65 4.88 15.02
C TYR A 45 -0.76 4.26 16.11
N ASP A 46 -1.16 3.10 16.63
CA ASP A 46 -0.45 2.43 17.74
C ASP A 46 0.88 1.81 17.26
N LEU A 47 1.96 2.60 17.37
CA LEU A 47 3.30 2.17 16.98
C LEU A 47 3.85 1.02 17.82
N THR A 48 3.24 0.67 18.96
CA THR A 48 3.67 -0.50 19.77
C THR A 48 3.42 -1.83 19.06
N LYS A 49 2.58 -1.82 18.01
CA LYS A 49 2.27 -2.96 17.16
C LYS A 49 3.06 -2.98 15.85
N VAL A 50 4.08 -2.13 15.73
CA VAL A 50 4.89 -1.98 14.52
C VAL A 50 6.33 -2.39 14.79
N VAL A 51 6.88 -3.25 13.93
CA VAL A 51 8.30 -3.58 13.93
C VAL A 51 8.98 -2.79 12.83
N PHE A 52 9.88 -1.88 13.20
CA PHE A 52 10.62 -1.04 12.27
C PHE A 52 11.97 -0.60 12.86
N SER A 53 12.94 -0.26 12.01
CA SER A 53 14.16 0.42 12.48
C SER A 53 13.96 1.94 12.49
N PRO A 54 14.65 2.71 13.37
CA PRO A 54 14.63 4.17 13.31
C PRO A 54 15.04 4.73 11.94
N GLN A 55 15.92 4.03 11.22
CA GLN A 55 16.35 4.41 9.88
C GLN A 55 15.21 4.28 8.85
N ASP A 56 14.34 3.28 8.98
CA ASP A 56 13.17 3.14 8.10
C ASP A 56 12.20 4.31 8.28
N SER A 57 11.88 4.68 9.53
CA SER A 57 10.97 5.79 9.80
C SER A 57 11.52 7.14 9.32
N ILE A 58 12.81 7.39 9.51
CA ILE A 58 13.49 8.60 9.00
C ILE A 58 13.43 8.65 7.47
N LYS A 59 13.77 7.55 6.78
CA LYS A 59 13.72 7.49 5.31
C LYS A 59 12.32 7.71 4.76
N ILE A 60 11.29 7.19 5.43
CA ILE A 60 9.90 7.41 5.03
C ILE A 60 9.55 8.89 5.09
N VAL A 61 9.86 9.56 6.19
CA VAL A 61 9.63 11.00 6.33
C VAL A 61 10.44 11.80 5.31
N GLU A 62 11.70 11.41 5.06
CA GLU A 62 12.53 12.02 4.02
C GLU A 62 11.89 11.87 2.63
N PHE A 63 11.41 10.68 2.27
CA PHE A 63 10.76 10.43 1.00
C PHE A 63 9.46 11.23 0.85
N LEU A 64 8.74 11.47 1.94
CA LEU A 64 7.48 12.23 1.96
C LEU A 64 7.69 13.76 2.02
N SER A 65 8.88 14.22 2.41
CA SER A 65 9.21 15.64 2.57
C SER A 65 9.15 16.45 1.26
N SER A 66 9.25 15.78 0.11
CA SER A 66 9.23 16.39 -1.20
C SER A 66 8.07 15.87 -2.05
N PRO A 67 7.39 16.73 -2.83
CA PRO A 67 6.38 16.25 -3.77
C PRO A 67 7.01 15.29 -4.79
N ALA A 68 6.31 14.18 -5.05
CA ALA A 68 6.72 13.25 -6.08
C ALA A 68 6.75 13.93 -7.45
N LYS A 69 7.73 13.60 -8.29
CA LYS A 69 7.87 14.18 -9.63
C LYS A 69 7.28 13.24 -10.68
N GLY A 70 6.36 13.74 -11.50
CA GLY A 70 5.72 12.97 -12.57
C GLY A 70 4.75 11.93 -12.02
N ASN A 71 4.94 10.66 -12.38
CA ASN A 71 4.17 9.55 -11.82
C ASN A 71 4.71 9.20 -10.43
N ASP A 72 3.88 9.38 -9.39
CA ASP A 72 4.29 9.20 -8.00
C ASP A 72 4.66 7.76 -7.66
N ILE A 73 3.94 6.78 -8.20
CA ILE A 73 4.27 5.36 -8.02
C ILE A 73 5.69 5.07 -8.51
N LEU A 74 6.02 5.41 -9.76
CA LEU A 74 7.37 5.19 -10.28
C LEU A 74 8.42 6.05 -9.58
N TRP A 75 8.07 7.26 -9.17
CA TRP A 75 8.96 8.13 -8.42
C TRP A 75 9.40 7.46 -7.11
N PHE A 76 8.47 6.90 -6.35
CA PHE A 76 8.78 6.16 -5.13
C PHE A 76 9.47 4.83 -5.43
N ALA A 77 8.97 4.04 -6.39
CA ALA A 77 9.55 2.74 -6.74
C ALA A 77 11.04 2.84 -7.10
N ARG A 78 11.43 3.89 -7.84
CA ARG A 78 12.82 4.14 -8.23
C ARG A 78 13.76 4.42 -7.06
N LYS A 79 13.27 4.89 -5.92
CA LYS A 79 14.08 5.10 -4.70
C LYS A 79 14.56 3.77 -4.09
N PHE A 80 13.90 2.67 -4.44
CA PHE A 80 14.24 1.35 -3.94
C PHE A 80 15.21 0.59 -4.86
N ILE A 81 15.60 1.13 -6.02
CA ILE A 81 16.56 0.46 -6.91
C ILE A 81 17.84 0.11 -6.13
N ASN A 82 18.33 -1.11 -6.33
CA ASN A 82 19.44 -1.75 -5.63
C ASN A 82 19.17 -2.20 -4.18
N ILE A 83 17.98 -1.99 -3.61
CA ILE A 83 17.63 -2.61 -2.33
C ILE A 83 17.60 -4.14 -2.49
N PRO A 84 18.29 -4.90 -1.60
CA PRO A 84 18.36 -6.35 -1.70
C PRO A 84 17.00 -7.06 -1.71
N TYR A 85 16.92 -8.12 -2.51
CA TYR A 85 15.79 -9.04 -2.49
C TYR A 85 15.94 -10.02 -1.33
N VAL A 86 14.96 -10.08 -0.44
CA VAL A 86 14.89 -11.07 0.66
C VAL A 86 13.46 -11.55 0.81
N ALA A 87 13.27 -12.87 0.79
CA ALA A 87 11.95 -13.47 1.04
C ALA A 87 11.65 -13.52 2.54
N SER A 88 10.35 -13.56 2.90
CA SER A 88 9.89 -13.78 4.26
C SER A 88 10.31 -12.70 5.28
N THR A 89 10.54 -11.47 4.83
CA THR A 89 10.90 -10.33 5.70
C THR A 89 9.81 -9.97 6.70
N LEU A 90 8.56 -10.37 6.43
CA LEU A 90 7.42 -10.19 7.34
C LEU A 90 7.30 -11.30 8.40
N GLU A 91 8.07 -12.39 8.31
CA GLU A 91 7.89 -13.59 9.15
C GLU A 91 8.70 -13.55 10.47
N ILE A 92 8.68 -12.40 11.14
CA ILE A 92 9.58 -12.09 12.27
C ILE A 92 8.89 -11.91 13.63
N ALA A 93 7.57 -11.73 13.68
CA ALA A 93 6.81 -11.50 14.91
C ALA A 93 5.60 -12.43 15.04
N ASP A 94 5.42 -12.98 16.24
CA ASP A 94 4.26 -13.78 16.65
C ASP A 94 3.92 -13.44 18.12
N PRO A 95 2.79 -12.76 18.42
CA PRO A 95 1.68 -12.46 17.52
C PRO A 95 2.06 -11.53 16.35
N GLU A 96 1.30 -11.60 15.25
CA GLU A 96 1.50 -10.78 14.04
C GLU A 96 1.58 -9.29 14.39
N GLN A 97 2.57 -8.61 13.79
CA GLN A 97 2.80 -7.17 13.92
C GLN A 97 3.04 -6.57 12.54
N LEU A 98 2.76 -5.26 12.39
CA LEU A 98 3.02 -4.56 11.14
C LEU A 98 4.53 -4.39 10.98
N VAL A 99 5.14 -5.12 10.06
CA VAL A 99 6.57 -4.98 9.76
C VAL A 99 6.80 -3.91 8.69
N VAL A 100 7.61 -2.91 9.00
CA VAL A 100 8.12 -1.91 8.06
C VAL A 100 9.61 -2.14 7.86
N ASN A 101 10.01 -2.43 6.62
CA ASN A 101 11.40 -2.68 6.26
C ASN A 101 11.69 -2.09 4.87
N LEU A 102 12.54 -1.06 4.81
CA LEU A 102 12.96 -0.42 3.54
C LEU A 102 14.34 -0.89 3.07
N THR A 103 14.97 -1.82 3.79
CA THR A 103 16.33 -2.29 3.52
C THR A 103 16.39 -3.66 2.86
N GLN A 104 15.29 -4.41 2.93
CA GLN A 104 15.15 -5.73 2.33
C GLN A 104 13.70 -5.91 1.88
N LEU A 105 13.50 -6.25 0.61
CA LEU A 105 12.16 -6.32 0.01
C LEU A 105 12.01 -7.59 -0.81
N ASP A 106 10.78 -8.08 -0.91
CA ASP A 106 10.34 -8.98 -1.96
C ASP A 106 9.39 -8.23 -2.93
N CYS A 107 8.83 -8.94 -3.90
CA CYS A 107 8.00 -8.31 -4.92
C CYS A 107 6.70 -7.73 -4.36
N THR A 108 6.11 -8.36 -3.34
CA THR A 108 4.88 -7.89 -2.69
C THR A 108 5.17 -6.69 -1.80
N THR A 109 6.16 -6.80 -0.91
CA THR A 109 6.52 -5.74 0.02
C THR A 109 7.03 -4.49 -0.68
N LEU A 110 7.68 -4.61 -1.85
CA LEU A 110 7.98 -3.45 -2.70
C LEU A 110 6.70 -2.76 -3.17
N VAL A 111 5.73 -3.51 -3.70
CA VAL A 111 4.46 -2.94 -4.18
C VAL A 111 3.72 -2.25 -3.04
N GLU A 112 3.55 -2.92 -1.90
CA GLU A 112 2.85 -2.37 -0.74
C GLU A 112 3.52 -1.11 -0.19
N THR A 113 4.84 -1.12 -0.05
CA THR A 113 5.63 0.02 0.44
C THR A 113 5.46 1.23 -0.47
N VAL A 114 5.57 1.04 -1.78
CA VAL A 114 5.44 2.13 -2.76
C VAL A 114 4.01 2.68 -2.78
N LEU A 115 2.99 1.82 -2.70
CA LEU A 115 1.60 2.27 -2.64
C LEU A 115 1.31 3.03 -1.35
N ALA A 116 1.78 2.54 -0.20
CA ALA A 116 1.62 3.23 1.08
C ALA A 116 2.27 4.62 1.05
N LEU A 117 3.50 4.74 0.52
CA LEU A 117 4.16 6.04 0.31
C LEU A 117 3.36 6.97 -0.59
N ALA A 118 2.85 6.46 -1.73
CA ALA A 118 2.09 7.26 -2.67
C ALA A 118 0.75 7.75 -2.09
N ILE A 119 0.03 6.89 -1.34
CA ILE A 119 -1.20 7.29 -0.66
C ILE A 119 -0.89 8.34 0.40
N THR A 120 0.14 8.15 1.23
CA THR A 120 0.54 9.14 2.24
C THR A 120 0.93 10.47 1.57
N GLN A 121 1.65 10.43 0.45
CA GLN A 121 2.07 11.65 -0.27
C GLN A 121 0.88 12.50 -0.78
N ARG A 122 -0.25 11.85 -1.08
CA ARG A 122 -1.47 12.51 -1.59
C ARG A 122 -2.34 13.10 -0.49
N LYS A 123 -2.15 12.68 0.76
CA LYS A 123 -2.84 13.23 1.94
C LYS A 123 -2.15 14.51 2.43
N SER A 124 -2.88 15.28 3.24
CA SER A 124 -2.39 16.50 3.89
C SER A 124 -1.33 16.22 4.95
N GLU A 125 -1.54 15.16 5.73
CA GLU A 125 -0.61 14.68 6.76
C GLU A 125 0.38 13.69 6.15
N LYS A 126 1.66 13.89 6.44
CA LYS A 126 2.79 13.20 5.79
C LYS A 126 3.82 12.74 6.82
N ASN A 127 3.38 12.01 7.82
CA ASN A 127 4.24 11.49 8.86
C ASN A 127 4.37 9.95 8.77
N PHE A 128 5.21 9.38 9.64
CA PHE A 128 5.45 7.94 9.69
C PHE A 128 4.22 7.14 10.14
N THR A 129 3.40 7.69 11.04
CA THR A 129 2.16 7.02 11.48
C THR A 129 1.14 6.91 10.36
N ASP A 130 1.02 7.93 9.50
CA ASP A 130 0.12 7.90 8.33
C ASP A 130 0.57 6.84 7.32
N TYR A 131 1.89 6.71 7.12
CA TYR A 131 2.45 5.63 6.32
C TYR A 131 2.11 4.25 6.90
N CYS A 132 2.26 4.07 8.21
CA CYS A 132 1.93 2.79 8.86
C CYS A 132 0.44 2.46 8.72
N GLN A 133 -0.44 3.44 8.91
CA GLN A 133 -1.88 3.29 8.67
C GLN A 133 -2.18 2.85 7.24
N ASN A 134 -1.57 3.50 6.24
CA ASN A 134 -1.80 3.16 4.84
C ASN A 134 -1.21 1.79 4.49
N LEU A 135 -0.08 1.40 5.09
CA LEU A 135 0.50 0.07 4.90
C LEU A 135 -0.38 -1.03 5.50
N GLU A 136 -0.88 -0.85 6.73
CA GLU A 136 -1.85 -1.79 7.33
C GLU A 136 -3.11 -1.87 6.49
N LEU A 137 -3.63 -0.70 6.07
CA LEU A 137 -4.81 -0.59 5.21
C LEU A 137 -4.64 -1.39 3.93
N ILE A 138 -3.44 -1.46 3.35
CA ILE A 138 -3.17 -2.21 2.11
C ILE A 138 -3.00 -3.71 2.37
N ARG A 139 -2.16 -4.06 3.35
CA ARG A 139 -1.61 -5.41 3.55
C ARG A 139 -2.61 -6.39 4.18
N TYR A 140 -3.47 -5.90 5.05
CA TYR A 140 -4.39 -6.75 5.81
C TYR A 140 -5.82 -6.66 5.27
N ASN A 141 -6.55 -7.78 5.36
CA ASN A 141 -7.93 -7.92 4.94
C ASN A 141 -8.80 -6.88 5.65
N LYS A 142 -9.65 -6.17 4.89
CA LYS A 142 -10.47 -5.05 5.39
C LYS A 142 -9.64 -3.92 6.03
N GLY A 143 -8.34 -3.90 5.81
CA GLY A 143 -7.42 -2.89 6.32
C GLY A 143 -7.15 -2.96 7.82
N LYS A 144 -7.34 -4.12 8.45
CA LYS A 144 -7.12 -4.30 9.89
C LYS A 144 -6.27 -5.53 10.17
N MET A 145 -5.15 -5.33 10.85
CA MET A 145 -4.29 -6.38 11.37
C MET A 145 -4.95 -7.04 12.58
N ASP A 146 -5.26 -8.32 12.43
CA ASP A 146 -5.89 -9.19 13.42
C ASP A 146 -5.28 -10.60 13.32
N GLY A 147 -3.98 -10.70 13.65
CA GLY A 147 -3.22 -11.94 13.57
C GLY A 147 -2.80 -12.35 12.15
N TYR A 148 -2.03 -13.44 12.04
CA TYR A 148 -1.45 -13.92 10.78
C TYR A 148 -2.49 -14.19 9.69
N LEU A 149 -3.67 -14.67 10.08
CA LEU A 149 -4.78 -14.99 9.16
C LEU A 149 -5.44 -13.75 8.55
N SER A 150 -5.24 -12.56 9.13
CA SER A 150 -5.74 -11.30 8.55
C SER A 150 -4.87 -10.79 7.40
N ARG A 151 -3.62 -11.26 7.25
CA ARG A 151 -2.72 -10.81 6.19
C ARG A 151 -3.13 -11.39 4.84
N ASN A 152 -3.15 -10.56 3.79
CA ASN A 152 -3.48 -11.00 2.44
C ASN A 152 -2.31 -11.78 1.80
N HIS A 153 -2.23 -13.09 2.04
CA HIS A 153 -1.08 -13.91 1.60
C HIS A 153 -1.08 -14.26 0.10
N TYR A 154 -2.25 -14.49 -0.50
CA TYR A 154 -2.37 -14.66 -1.95
C TYR A 154 -2.68 -13.33 -2.63
N PHE A 155 -2.13 -13.11 -3.82
CA PHE A 155 -2.29 -11.81 -4.46
C PHE A 155 -3.71 -11.56 -4.95
N SER A 156 -4.50 -12.59 -5.31
CA SER A 156 -5.93 -12.40 -5.56
C SER A 156 -6.68 -11.87 -4.33
N TRP A 157 -6.38 -12.37 -3.12
CA TRP A 157 -6.97 -11.87 -1.88
C TRP A 157 -6.61 -10.39 -1.69
N TRP A 158 -5.32 -10.07 -1.83
CA TRP A 158 -4.82 -8.70 -1.76
C TRP A 158 -5.49 -7.78 -2.79
N MET A 159 -5.62 -8.24 -4.04
CA MET A 159 -6.18 -7.49 -5.15
C MET A 159 -7.67 -7.19 -4.92
N HIS A 160 -8.46 -8.21 -4.61
CA HIS A 160 -9.91 -8.07 -4.39
C HIS A 160 -10.21 -7.23 -3.16
N ASP A 161 -9.49 -7.43 -2.05
CA ASP A 161 -9.65 -6.62 -0.86
C ASP A 161 -9.31 -5.15 -1.12
N ASN A 162 -8.20 -4.86 -1.81
CA ASN A 162 -7.83 -3.48 -2.16
C ASN A 162 -8.75 -2.83 -3.21
N MET A 163 -9.40 -3.60 -4.09
CA MET A 163 -10.48 -3.09 -4.94
C MET A 163 -11.75 -2.78 -4.14
N ASN A 164 -12.13 -3.66 -3.20
CA ASN A 164 -13.29 -3.47 -2.34
C ASN A 164 -13.13 -2.27 -1.40
N LYS A 165 -11.92 -2.05 -0.88
CA LYS A 165 -11.54 -0.84 -0.14
C LYS A 165 -11.49 0.42 -1.03
N GLY A 166 -11.63 0.26 -2.35
CA GLY A 166 -11.62 1.37 -3.30
C GLY A 166 -10.26 2.01 -3.51
N ILE A 167 -9.17 1.34 -3.11
CA ILE A 167 -7.78 1.83 -3.17
C ILE A 167 -7.23 1.65 -4.58
N ILE A 168 -7.44 0.48 -5.18
CA ILE A 168 -7.02 0.18 -6.55
C ILE A 168 -8.22 -0.06 -7.46
N LYS A 169 -7.96 -0.09 -8.77
CA LYS A 169 -8.90 -0.57 -9.78
C LYS A 169 -8.19 -1.50 -10.76
N ASP A 170 -8.94 -2.45 -11.29
CA ASP A 170 -8.52 -3.30 -12.40
C ASP A 170 -8.46 -2.51 -13.71
N ILE A 171 -7.43 -2.76 -14.51
CA ILE A 171 -7.23 -2.16 -15.82
C ILE A 171 -7.37 -3.28 -16.85
N THR A 172 -8.35 -3.12 -17.75
CA THR A 172 -8.66 -4.07 -18.79
C THR A 172 -8.89 -3.36 -20.12
N ASP A 173 -8.68 -4.10 -21.21
CA ASP A 173 -9.03 -3.71 -22.56
C ASP A 173 -9.56 -4.95 -23.28
N THR A 174 -10.84 -4.94 -23.65
CA THR A 174 -11.51 -6.09 -24.29
C THR A 174 -10.86 -6.51 -25.61
N LYS A 175 -10.06 -5.64 -26.23
CA LYS A 175 -9.33 -5.94 -27.45
C LYS A 175 -8.12 -6.85 -27.21
N TYR A 176 -7.40 -6.66 -26.09
CA TYR A 176 -6.11 -7.33 -25.85
C TYR A 176 -6.06 -8.21 -24.59
N PHE A 177 -6.91 -7.94 -23.61
CA PHE A 177 -7.08 -8.75 -22.40
C PHE A 177 -8.13 -9.82 -22.68
N THR A 178 -7.69 -10.92 -23.30
CA THR A 178 -8.61 -11.89 -23.93
C THR A 178 -8.64 -13.25 -23.24
N ALA A 179 -7.80 -13.50 -22.25
CA ALA A 179 -7.67 -14.81 -21.60
C ALA A 179 -8.20 -14.78 -20.17
N ASN A 180 -8.90 -15.83 -19.74
CA ASN A 180 -9.51 -15.91 -18.41
C ASN A 180 -8.49 -16.30 -17.34
N VAL A 181 -8.53 -15.63 -16.20
CA VAL A 181 -7.94 -16.13 -14.96
C VAL A 181 -8.96 -17.02 -14.26
N ASN A 182 -8.50 -18.19 -13.79
CA ASN A 182 -9.25 -19.03 -12.88
C ASN A 182 -8.37 -19.33 -11.67
N VAL A 183 -8.65 -18.65 -10.55
CA VAL A 183 -7.87 -18.77 -9.31
C VAL A 183 -8.08 -20.15 -8.71
N GLN A 184 -6.97 -20.81 -8.38
CA GLN A 184 -6.91 -22.16 -7.81
C GLN A 184 -5.82 -22.21 -6.74
N ASN A 185 -6.02 -21.44 -5.68
CA ASN A 185 -5.15 -21.37 -4.52
C ASN A 185 -5.41 -22.57 -3.59
N TYR A 186 -4.34 -23.25 -3.22
CA TYR A 186 -4.33 -24.33 -2.21
C TYR A 186 -2.92 -24.61 -1.66
N TYR A 187 -1.92 -23.87 -2.13
CA TYR A 187 -0.52 -24.18 -1.89
C TYR A 187 -0.14 -24.05 -0.41
N MET A 188 -0.57 -22.98 0.27
CA MET A 188 -0.27 -22.77 1.69
C MET A 188 -0.85 -23.88 2.56
N SER A 189 -2.13 -24.24 2.41
CA SER A 189 -2.73 -25.29 3.26
C SER A 189 -2.16 -26.68 3.00
N GLN A 190 -1.68 -26.96 1.78
CA GLN A 190 -1.03 -28.23 1.43
C GLN A 190 0.48 -28.27 1.74
N ASN A 191 1.10 -27.10 1.96
CA ASN A 191 2.53 -26.98 2.22
C ASN A 191 2.80 -26.19 3.51
N SER A 192 1.93 -26.30 4.50
CA SER A 192 1.97 -25.50 5.75
C SER A 192 3.32 -25.59 6.47
N SER A 193 4.01 -26.72 6.39
CA SER A 193 5.34 -26.92 6.95
C SER A 193 6.44 -26.01 6.37
N LYS A 194 6.22 -25.41 5.19
CA LYS A 194 7.13 -24.42 4.57
C LYS A 194 6.94 -23.00 5.11
N TYR A 195 5.84 -22.73 5.82
CA TYR A 195 5.51 -21.42 6.36
C TYR A 195 5.75 -21.42 7.86
N LYS A 196 6.68 -20.59 8.34
CA LYS A 196 7.13 -20.56 9.74
C LYS A 196 5.96 -20.57 10.72
N PHE A 197 4.99 -19.68 10.53
CA PHE A 197 3.87 -19.54 11.46
C PHE A 197 2.77 -20.59 11.26
N LEU A 198 2.52 -21.11 10.05
CA LEU A 198 1.61 -22.25 9.89
C LEU A 198 2.19 -23.56 10.43
N LYS A 199 3.52 -23.69 10.44
CA LYS A 199 4.20 -24.81 11.10
C LYS A 199 4.10 -24.72 12.62
N ALA A 200 4.20 -23.51 13.18
CA ALA A 200 4.06 -23.26 14.61
C ALA A 200 2.60 -23.38 15.09
N HIS A 201 1.65 -23.02 14.23
CA HIS A 201 0.20 -23.00 14.49
C HIS A 201 -0.56 -23.90 13.51
N PRO A 202 -0.46 -25.23 13.66
CA PRO A 202 -1.17 -26.17 12.77
C PRO A 202 -2.69 -25.98 12.81
N GLU A 203 -3.25 -25.43 13.89
CA GLU A 203 -4.67 -25.08 14.03
C GLU A 203 -5.14 -24.01 13.02
N TRP A 204 -4.23 -23.22 12.44
CA TRP A 204 -4.57 -22.21 11.44
C TRP A 204 -4.72 -22.77 10.02
N VAL A 205 -4.27 -24.00 9.77
CA VAL A 205 -4.22 -24.59 8.42
C VAL A 205 -5.61 -24.78 7.83
N ASP A 206 -6.59 -25.17 8.64
CA ASP A 206 -7.98 -25.34 8.20
C ASP A 206 -8.64 -24.00 7.87
N SER A 207 -8.29 -22.93 8.60
CA SER A 207 -8.72 -21.56 8.28
C SER A 207 -8.15 -21.10 6.95
N ILE A 208 -6.84 -21.28 6.71
CA ILE A 208 -6.21 -21.00 5.41
C ILE A 208 -6.92 -21.78 4.29
N ARG A 209 -7.17 -23.07 4.48
CA ARG A 209 -7.85 -23.91 3.47
C ARG A 209 -9.25 -23.41 3.15
N THR A 210 -9.97 -22.90 4.15
CA THR A 210 -11.31 -22.34 3.96
C THR A 210 -11.25 -21.03 3.17
N MET A 211 -10.29 -20.16 3.50
CA MET A 211 -10.07 -18.91 2.74
C MET A 211 -9.66 -19.18 1.29
N GLU A 212 -8.76 -20.14 1.06
CA GLU A 212 -8.37 -20.63 -0.27
C GLU A 212 -9.59 -21.06 -1.09
N LYS A 213 -10.46 -21.92 -0.53
CA LYS A 213 -11.69 -22.34 -1.21
C LYS A 213 -12.62 -21.16 -1.53
N SER A 214 -12.75 -20.19 -0.61
CA SER A 214 -13.64 -19.04 -0.78
C SER A 214 -13.18 -18.08 -1.88
N GLY A 215 -11.86 -17.96 -2.11
CA GLY A 215 -11.27 -17.09 -3.13
C GLY A 215 -11.08 -17.75 -4.50
N ASN A 216 -11.33 -19.06 -4.62
CA ASN A 216 -11.13 -19.79 -5.88
C ASN A 216 -12.30 -19.62 -6.84
N GLY A 217 -11.99 -19.58 -8.14
CA GLY A 217 -12.97 -19.45 -9.21
C GLY A 217 -12.56 -18.49 -10.33
N PRO A 218 -13.48 -18.17 -11.25
CA PRO A 218 -13.26 -17.21 -12.33
C PRO A 218 -12.91 -15.83 -11.76
N ASP A 219 -11.85 -15.23 -12.29
CA ASP A 219 -11.31 -13.96 -11.78
C ASP A 219 -10.96 -13.00 -12.93
N GLY A 220 -11.88 -12.78 -13.87
CA GLY A 220 -11.70 -11.81 -14.95
C GLY A 220 -10.65 -12.19 -16.02
N LEU A 221 -10.18 -11.18 -16.74
CA LEU A 221 -9.35 -11.34 -17.94
C LEU A 221 -7.93 -10.79 -17.71
N TYR A 222 -6.93 -11.47 -18.26
CA TYR A 222 -5.54 -11.02 -18.27
C TYR A 222 -5.04 -10.76 -19.69
N LEU A 223 -4.00 -9.93 -19.81
CA LEU A 223 -3.27 -9.68 -21.05
C LEU A 223 -2.31 -10.85 -21.30
N PRO A 224 -2.51 -11.67 -22.35
CA PRO A 224 -1.63 -12.81 -22.64
C PRO A 224 -0.20 -12.36 -22.91
N GLU A 225 0.78 -13.20 -22.57
CA GLU A 225 2.21 -12.95 -22.76
C GLU A 225 2.53 -12.39 -24.16
N LYS A 226 2.03 -13.04 -25.22
CA LYS A 226 2.21 -12.59 -26.62
C LYS A 226 1.77 -11.14 -26.87
N ASN A 227 0.77 -10.63 -26.15
CA ASN A 227 0.26 -9.27 -26.33
C ASN A 227 1.06 -8.24 -25.52
N THR A 228 1.96 -8.65 -24.62
CA THR A 228 2.82 -7.72 -23.87
C THR A 228 3.94 -7.10 -24.72
N CYS A 229 4.13 -7.57 -25.96
CA CYS A 229 5.08 -6.99 -26.92
C CYS A 229 4.56 -5.75 -27.67
N LEU A 230 3.24 -5.49 -27.55
CA LEU A 230 2.55 -4.38 -28.20
C LEU A 230 3.08 -3.02 -27.72
N SER A 231 2.92 -2.00 -28.55
CA SER A 231 3.42 -0.65 -28.29
C SER A 231 2.57 0.10 -27.24
N LYS A 232 3.12 1.19 -26.68
CA LYS A 232 2.39 2.13 -25.81
C LYS A 232 1.10 2.68 -26.43
N LYS A 233 1.07 2.83 -27.76
CA LYS A 233 -0.12 3.30 -28.48
C LYS A 233 -1.21 2.25 -28.51
N GLU A 234 -0.85 0.98 -28.64
CA GLU A 234 -1.80 -0.13 -28.67
C GLU A 234 -2.30 -0.46 -27.26
N LEU A 235 -1.39 -0.53 -26.28
CA LEU A 235 -1.71 -0.76 -24.87
C LEU A 235 -1.90 0.56 -24.11
N SER A 236 -2.63 1.51 -24.71
CA SER A 236 -2.79 2.86 -24.13
C SER A 236 -3.51 2.88 -22.78
N VAL A 237 -4.21 1.79 -22.43
CA VAL A 237 -4.83 1.65 -21.11
C VAL A 237 -3.80 1.42 -19.99
N ILE A 238 -2.61 0.90 -20.31
CA ILE A 238 -1.53 0.64 -19.34
C ILE A 238 -0.65 1.89 -19.23
N HIS A 239 -0.51 2.40 -18.02
CA HIS A 239 0.28 3.59 -17.74
C HIS A 239 1.51 3.23 -16.91
N ASP A 240 2.52 4.09 -17.00
CA ASP A 240 3.65 4.09 -16.06
C ASP A 240 3.14 4.04 -14.62
N GLY A 241 3.71 3.17 -13.80
CA GLY A 241 3.34 3.02 -12.39
C GLY A 241 2.11 2.16 -12.12
N ASP A 242 1.48 1.58 -13.14
CA ASP A 242 0.51 0.51 -12.90
C ASP A 242 1.19 -0.69 -12.24
N ILE A 243 0.48 -1.34 -11.33
CA ILE A 243 0.92 -2.60 -10.73
C ILE A 243 0.74 -3.69 -11.79
N ILE A 244 1.81 -4.44 -12.03
CA ILE A 244 1.81 -5.62 -12.89
C ILE A 244 1.82 -6.85 -12.01
N ALA A 245 0.83 -7.73 -12.20
CA ALA A 245 0.76 -9.03 -11.56
C ALA A 245 0.90 -10.14 -12.59
N ILE A 246 1.97 -10.94 -12.48
CA ILE A 246 2.30 -11.98 -13.46
C ILE A 246 1.50 -13.24 -13.16
N VAL A 247 0.52 -13.51 -14.03
CA VAL A 247 -0.35 -14.69 -13.98
C VAL A 247 0.48 -15.94 -14.25
N THR A 248 0.25 -16.99 -13.46
CA THR A 248 1.06 -18.22 -13.54
C THR A 248 0.27 -19.50 -13.69
N THR A 249 0.90 -20.52 -14.29
CA THR A 249 0.43 -21.91 -14.32
C THR A 249 0.97 -22.76 -13.18
N LYS A 250 1.76 -22.18 -12.26
CA LYS A 250 2.24 -22.90 -11.07
C LYS A 250 1.05 -23.38 -10.24
N LYS A 251 1.05 -24.66 -9.87
CA LYS A 251 -0.04 -25.30 -9.15
C LYS A 251 -0.26 -24.68 -7.77
N GLY A 252 -1.50 -24.34 -7.46
CA GLY A 252 -1.90 -23.88 -6.12
C GLY A 252 -1.64 -22.41 -5.83
N ILE A 253 -1.15 -21.64 -6.81
CA ILE A 253 -0.77 -20.22 -6.68
C ILE A 253 -1.31 -19.46 -7.90
N ASP A 254 -1.89 -18.29 -7.67
CA ASP A 254 -2.55 -17.43 -8.66
C ASP A 254 -1.57 -16.53 -9.44
N TYR A 255 -0.65 -15.87 -8.72
CA TYR A 255 0.33 -14.95 -9.30
C TYR A 255 1.74 -15.30 -8.83
N SER A 256 2.69 -15.25 -9.76
CA SER A 256 4.08 -15.68 -9.47
C SER A 256 5.01 -14.54 -9.10
N HIS A 257 4.69 -13.31 -9.51
CA HIS A 257 5.55 -12.15 -9.31
C HIS A 257 4.80 -10.85 -9.53
N LEU A 258 5.31 -9.78 -8.92
CA LEU A 258 4.72 -8.45 -8.96
C LEU A 258 5.77 -7.38 -9.34
N GLY A 259 5.31 -6.22 -9.78
CA GLY A 259 6.12 -5.05 -9.99
C GLY A 259 5.31 -3.89 -10.55
N PHE A 260 5.99 -2.92 -11.16
CA PHE A 260 5.38 -1.74 -11.76
C PHE A 260 5.67 -1.64 -13.26
N ALA A 261 4.67 -1.23 -14.02
CA ALA A 261 4.78 -0.95 -15.45
C ALA A 261 5.71 0.24 -15.69
N VAL A 262 6.68 0.06 -16.58
CA VAL A 262 7.56 1.13 -17.05
C VAL A 262 7.57 1.13 -18.57
N TRP A 263 7.10 2.20 -19.20
CA TRP A 263 7.28 2.38 -20.63
C TRP A 263 8.69 2.89 -20.91
N GLY A 264 9.51 2.03 -21.54
CA GLY A 264 10.87 2.34 -21.92
C GLY A 264 10.94 3.43 -23.00
N LYS A 265 12.13 4.01 -23.16
CA LYS A 265 12.41 4.99 -24.24
C LYS A 265 12.29 4.37 -25.64
N ASP A 266 12.38 3.06 -25.72
CA ASP A 266 12.13 2.25 -26.92
C ASP A 266 10.64 2.07 -27.25
N GLY A 267 9.74 2.62 -26.41
CA GLY A 267 8.30 2.50 -26.57
C GLY A 267 7.73 1.13 -26.20
N LYS A 268 8.51 0.29 -25.50
CA LYS A 268 8.11 -1.04 -25.04
C LYS A 268 7.84 -1.06 -23.55
N LEU A 269 7.06 -2.05 -23.13
CA LEU A 269 6.70 -2.23 -21.73
C LEU A 269 7.80 -3.01 -21.01
N HIS A 270 8.28 -2.46 -19.90
CA HIS A 270 9.25 -3.01 -18.97
C HIS A 270 8.63 -3.15 -17.57
N LEU A 271 9.39 -3.75 -16.66
CA LEU A 271 8.98 -4.02 -15.29
C LEU A 271 10.00 -3.45 -14.30
N LEU A 272 9.55 -2.65 -13.33
CA LEU A 272 10.32 -2.35 -12.13
C LEU A 272 9.88 -3.31 -11.01
N ASN A 273 10.78 -4.15 -10.51
CA ASN A 273 10.46 -5.18 -9.52
C ASN A 273 11.58 -5.42 -8.51
N ALA A 274 11.25 -6.06 -7.39
CA ALA A 274 12.21 -6.72 -6.53
C ALA A 274 12.50 -8.10 -7.13
N SER A 275 13.64 -8.28 -7.78
CA SER A 275 13.95 -9.48 -8.54
C SER A 275 14.74 -10.48 -7.69
N SER A 276 14.23 -11.70 -7.58
CA SER A 276 14.97 -12.82 -6.99
C SER A 276 16.12 -13.30 -7.88
N ILE A 277 16.09 -12.99 -9.19
CA ILE A 277 17.13 -13.34 -10.17
C ILE A 277 18.31 -12.38 -10.06
N HIS A 278 18.02 -11.08 -9.93
CA HIS A 278 19.06 -10.05 -9.77
C HIS A 278 19.43 -9.81 -8.29
N HIS A 279 18.75 -10.49 -7.37
CA HIS A 279 18.88 -10.37 -5.91
C HIS A 279 18.67 -8.94 -5.36
N LYS A 280 17.95 -8.10 -6.09
CA LYS A 280 17.68 -6.69 -5.72
C LYS A 280 16.53 -6.10 -6.51
N VAL A 281 16.08 -4.92 -6.11
CA VAL A 281 15.14 -4.11 -6.89
C VAL A 281 15.85 -3.56 -8.14
N VAL A 282 15.22 -3.75 -9.30
CA VAL A 282 15.74 -3.30 -10.60
C VAL A 282 14.62 -2.73 -11.46
N GLU A 283 14.96 -1.83 -12.39
CA GLU A 283 14.22 -1.73 -13.65
C GLU A 283 14.77 -2.82 -14.57
N GLU A 284 13.93 -3.77 -14.96
CA GLU A 284 14.33 -4.92 -15.76
C GLU A 284 14.86 -4.44 -17.13
N PRO A 285 16.13 -4.75 -17.47
CA PRO A 285 16.70 -4.35 -18.76
C PRO A 285 15.98 -5.00 -19.94
N LYS A 286 15.34 -6.16 -19.75
CA LYS A 286 14.51 -6.81 -20.76
C LYS A 286 13.12 -6.19 -20.81
N THR A 287 12.51 -6.23 -22.00
CA THR A 287 11.06 -5.96 -22.10
C THR A 287 10.27 -6.99 -21.30
N LEU A 288 9.08 -6.63 -20.85
CA LEU A 288 8.17 -7.55 -20.15
C LEU A 288 7.87 -8.79 -20.98
N TYR A 289 7.71 -8.64 -22.30
CA TYR A 289 7.53 -9.77 -23.22
C TYR A 289 8.71 -10.76 -23.15
N GLN A 290 9.94 -10.27 -23.27
CA GLN A 290 11.14 -11.10 -23.17
C GLN A 290 11.24 -11.78 -21.80
N TYR A 291 10.97 -11.02 -20.72
CA TYR A 291 10.97 -11.57 -19.37
C TYR A 291 9.96 -12.72 -19.23
N LEU A 292 8.72 -12.55 -19.69
CA LEU A 292 7.69 -13.59 -19.59
C LEU A 292 8.03 -14.82 -20.46
N LYS A 293 8.54 -14.60 -21.67
CA LYS A 293 8.94 -15.68 -22.58
C LYS A 293 10.03 -16.59 -22.01
N GLU A 294 10.93 -16.04 -21.21
CA GLU A 294 12.00 -16.79 -20.52
C GLU A 294 11.50 -17.57 -19.29
N HIS A 295 10.27 -17.31 -18.83
CA HIS A 295 9.65 -17.97 -17.68
C HIS A 295 8.36 -18.66 -18.13
N PRO A 296 8.41 -19.89 -18.68
CA PRO A 296 7.24 -20.53 -19.32
C PRO A 296 6.00 -20.70 -18.43
N SER A 297 6.17 -20.67 -17.10
CA SER A 297 5.05 -20.69 -16.17
C SER A 297 4.32 -19.34 -16.06
N SER A 298 4.85 -18.26 -16.63
CA SER A 298 4.33 -16.90 -16.58
C SER A 298 3.63 -16.60 -17.90
N ILE A 299 2.29 -16.66 -17.89
CA ILE A 299 1.48 -16.74 -19.12
C ILE A 299 0.88 -15.40 -19.56
N GLY A 300 1.04 -14.35 -18.75
CA GLY A 300 0.52 -13.03 -19.02
C GLY A 300 0.44 -12.18 -17.76
N ILE A 301 -0.27 -11.06 -17.85
CA ILE A 301 -0.35 -10.10 -16.75
C ILE A 301 -1.78 -9.61 -16.47
N ARG A 302 -2.07 -9.38 -15.19
CA ARG A 302 -3.12 -8.47 -14.75
C ARG A 302 -2.49 -7.11 -14.44
N VAL A 303 -3.27 -6.05 -14.66
CA VAL A 303 -2.81 -4.67 -14.53
C VAL A 303 -3.74 -3.95 -13.57
N LEU A 304 -3.19 -3.38 -12.50
CA LEU A 304 -3.97 -2.67 -11.48
C LEU A 304 -3.45 -1.25 -11.34
N ARG A 305 -4.31 -0.30 -11.01
CA ARG A 305 -3.93 1.10 -10.83
C ARG A 305 -4.41 1.63 -9.49
N LEU A 306 -3.50 2.27 -8.74
CA LEU A 306 -3.87 3.06 -7.57
C LEU A 306 -4.84 4.17 -7.99
N LYS A 307 -6.02 4.21 -7.38
CA LYS A 307 -7.01 5.25 -7.66
C LYS A 307 -6.47 6.58 -7.16
N LYS A 308 -6.70 7.64 -7.94
CA LYS A 308 -6.51 9.01 -7.45
C LYS A 308 -7.63 9.25 -6.45
N ASP A 309 -7.30 9.84 -5.30
CA ASP A 309 -8.28 10.06 -4.23
C ASP A 309 -9.53 10.75 -4.80
N LYS A 310 -10.71 10.20 -4.49
CA LYS A 310 -11.84 11.09 -4.22
C LYS A 310 -11.49 11.70 -2.87
N GLN A 311 -11.52 13.03 -2.74
CA GLN A 311 -11.57 13.64 -1.42
C GLN A 311 -12.68 12.93 -0.64
N ILE A 312 -12.30 12.14 0.37
CA ILE A 312 -13.21 11.63 1.40
C ILE A 312 -13.19 12.69 2.49
#